data_AF-A0A3D9SQ86-F1
#
_entry.id   AF-A0A3D9SQ86-F1
#
_cell.length_a   1.000
_cell.length_b   1.000
_cell.length_c   1.000
_cell.angle_alpha   90.00
_cell.angle_beta   90.00
_cell.angle_gamma   90.00
#
_symmetry.space_group_name_H-M   'P 1'
#
loop_
_entity.id
_entity.type
_entity.pdbx_description
1 polymer ?
#
loop_
_entity_poly.entity_id
_entity_poly.type
_entity_poly.pdbx_seq_one_letter_code
_entity_poly.pdbx_strand_id
1 'polypeptide(L)'
;MSRNITELSNVEFTGSLGAAFLAYGRALEEIGDRWATELEIAAVDAEAAMSSMKGHVLLFGLDSKVRARRVAKRLKRAQELARSMAAKGDSFHRSYRKHFLP
;
A
#
# COMPACT_ATOMS: atom_id res chain seq x y z
N MET A 1 2.68 6.59 -16.77
CA MET A 1 1.88 6.12 -15.62
C MET A 1 1.55 7.31 -14.74
N SER A 2 0.26 7.58 -14.53
CA SER A 2 -0.21 8.59 -13.58
C SER A 2 0.28 8.23 -12.17
N ARG A 3 0.80 9.20 -11.42
CA ARG A 3 1.21 9.03 -10.00
C ARG A 3 0.03 9.12 -9.02
N ASN A 4 -1.20 9.22 -9.54
CA ASN A 4 -2.39 9.50 -8.74
C ASN A 4 -3.14 8.22 -8.44
N ILE A 5 -3.58 8.06 -7.19
CA ILE A 5 -4.59 7.06 -6.79
C ILE A 5 -5.95 7.65 -7.16
N THR A 6 -6.44 7.37 -8.36
CA THR A 6 -7.73 7.88 -8.86
C THR A 6 -8.90 6.96 -8.54
N GLU A 7 -8.62 5.76 -8.02
CA GLU A 7 -9.61 4.74 -7.71
C GLU A 7 -10.59 5.24 -6.64
N LEU A 8 -10.11 6.00 -5.65
CA LEU A 8 -10.96 6.61 -4.62
C LEU A 8 -11.78 7.79 -5.16
N SER A 9 -11.25 8.56 -6.11
CA SER A 9 -11.98 9.69 -6.70
C SER A 9 -13.13 9.25 -7.60
N ASN A 10 -13.15 7.99 -8.03
CA ASN A 10 -14.23 7.42 -8.83
C ASN A 10 -15.41 6.92 -7.97
N VAL A 11 -15.29 6.92 -6.64
CA VAL A 11 -16.39 6.54 -5.76
C VAL A 11 -17.39 7.70 -5.71
N GLU A 12 -18.43 7.62 -6.54
CA GLU A 12 -19.53 8.58 -6.51
C GLU A 12 -20.39 8.37 -5.26
N PHE A 13 -20.66 9.47 -4.55
CA PHE A 13 -21.49 9.43 -3.35
C PHE A 13 -22.95 9.50 -3.78
N THR A 14 -23.60 8.35 -3.85
CA THR A 14 -25.02 8.22 -4.20
C THR A 14 -25.82 7.65 -3.03
N GLY A 15 -27.11 8.01 -2.94
CA GLY A 15 -28.00 7.53 -1.88
C GLY A 15 -27.71 8.13 -0.51
N SER A 16 -27.77 7.32 0.55
CA SER A 16 -27.53 7.80 1.91
C SER A 16 -26.04 7.99 2.18
N LEU A 17 -25.68 9.04 2.94
CA LEU A 17 -24.29 9.31 3.31
C LEU A 17 -23.63 8.11 4.01
N GLY A 18 -24.37 7.36 4.84
CA GLY A 18 -23.86 6.15 5.47
C GLY A 18 -23.49 5.05 4.47
N ALA A 19 -24.28 4.87 3.41
CA ALA A 19 -23.94 3.93 2.34
C ALA A 19 -22.73 4.41 1.53
N ALA A 20 -22.64 5.71 1.25
CA ALA A 20 -21.50 6.31 0.56
C ALA A 20 -20.18 6.17 1.35
N PHE A 21 -20.18 6.46 2.65
CA PHE A 21 -19.00 6.28 3.51
C PHE A 21 -18.58 4.83 3.67
N LEU A 22 -19.55 3.89 3.70
CA LEU A 22 -19.26 2.46 3.68
C LEU A 22 -18.60 2.04 2.37
N ALA A 23 -19.13 2.49 1.22
CA ALA A 23 -18.57 2.19 -0.09
C ALA A 23 -17.15 2.75 -0.23
N TYR A 24 -16.93 3.99 0.19
CA TYR A 24 -15.61 4.61 0.21
C TYR A 24 -14.62 3.87 1.12
N GLY A 25 -15.06 3.49 2.33
CA GLY A 25 -14.24 2.73 3.27
C GLY A 25 -13.79 1.38 2.70
N ARG A 26 -14.70 0.66 2.02
CA ARG A 26 -14.38 -0.61 1.35
C ARG A 26 -13.41 -0.44 0.18
N ALA A 27 -13.61 0.60 -0.64
CA ALA A 27 -12.69 0.89 -1.74
C ALA A 27 -11.27 1.21 -1.20
N LEU A 28 -11.18 1.93 -0.07
CA LEU A 28 -9.90 2.20 0.59
C LEU A 28 -9.24 0.93 1.14
N GLU A 29 -10.02 0.03 1.73
CA GLU A 29 -9.57 -1.28 2.19
C GLU A 29 -8.98 -2.10 1.04
N GLU A 30 -9.73 -2.23 -0.05
CA GLU A 30 -9.31 -3.00 -1.23
C GLU A 30 -8.01 -2.46 -1.85
N ILE A 31 -7.90 -1.13 -1.99
CA ILE A 31 -6.68 -0.50 -2.52
C ILE A 31 -5.50 -0.75 -1.59
N GLY A 32 -5.70 -0.60 -0.27
CA GLY A 32 -4.67 -0.82 0.72
C GLY A 32 -4.16 -2.26 0.75
N ASP A 33 -5.06 -3.24 0.68
CA ASP A 33 -4.72 -4.67 0.63
C ASP A 33 -3.97 -5.04 -0.65
N ARG A 34 -4.42 -4.50 -1.79
CA ARG A 34 -3.74 -4.69 -3.08
C ARG A 34 -2.33 -4.13 -3.02
N TRP A 35 -2.16 -2.91 -2.53
CA TRP A 35 -0.84 -2.29 -2.39
C TRP A 35 0.06 -3.02 -1.40
N ALA A 36 -0.49 -3.47 -0.26
CA ALA A 36 0.27 -4.25 0.70
C ALA A 36 0.80 -5.56 0.08
N THR A 37 0.00 -6.20 -0.77
CA THR A 37 0.38 -7.42 -1.48
C THR A 37 1.48 -7.15 -2.50
N GLU A 38 1.27 -6.16 -3.38
CA GLU A 38 2.25 -5.77 -4.40
C GLU A 38 3.60 -5.32 -3.80
N LEU A 39 3.56 -4.58 -2.69
CA LEU A 39 4.77 -4.11 -2.02
C LEU A 39 5.54 -5.24 -1.32
N GLU A 40 4.86 -6.30 -0.86
CA GLU A 40 5.53 -7.49 -0.34
C GLU A 40 6.27 -8.23 -1.46
N ILE A 41 5.58 -8.49 -2.57
CA ILE A 41 6.14 -9.16 -3.74
C ILE A 41 7.34 -8.37 -4.24
N ALA A 42 7.18 -7.06 -4.45
CA ALA A 42 8.27 -6.18 -4.87
C ALA A 42 9.45 -6.18 -3.88
N ALA A 43 9.20 -6.27 -2.57
CA ALA A 43 10.27 -6.32 -1.57
C ALA A 43 11.11 -7.59 -1.72
N VAL A 44 10.45 -8.74 -1.89
CA VAL A 44 11.10 -10.05 -2.08
C VAL A 44 11.86 -10.08 -3.40
N ASP A 45 11.22 -9.70 -4.50
CA ASP A 45 11.79 -9.73 -5.84
C ASP A 45 12.99 -8.78 -5.96
N ALA A 46 12.87 -7.55 -5.43
CA ALA A 46 13.96 -6.60 -5.43
C ALA A 46 15.13 -7.08 -4.57
N GLU A 47 14.87 -7.69 -3.41
CA GLU A 47 15.94 -8.25 -2.58
C GLU A 47 16.68 -9.37 -3.30
N ALA A 48 15.94 -10.30 -3.91
CA ALA A 48 16.50 -11.44 -4.62
C ALA A 48 17.31 -10.99 -5.85
N ALA A 49 16.73 -10.14 -6.70
CA ALA A 49 17.36 -9.64 -7.92
C ALA A 49 18.62 -8.82 -7.63
N MET A 50 18.61 -7.97 -6.60
CA MET A 50 19.80 -7.18 -6.25
C MET A 50 20.86 -8.02 -5.53
N SER A 51 20.45 -8.99 -4.71
CA SER A 51 21.38 -9.87 -4.00
C SER A 51 22.10 -10.84 -4.95
N SER A 52 21.46 -11.28 -6.03
CA SER A 52 22.08 -12.15 -7.04
C SER A 52 23.22 -11.47 -7.79
N MET A 53 23.26 -10.12 -7.83
CA MET A 53 24.34 -9.34 -8.43
C MET A 53 25.60 -9.24 -7.54
N LYS A 54 25.64 -9.93 -6.40
CA LYS A 54 26.82 -9.90 -5.51
C LYS A 54 28.07 -10.42 -6.23
N GLY A 55 29.14 -9.64 -6.17
CA GLY A 55 30.42 -10.00 -6.80
C GLY A 55 30.46 -9.71 -8.31
N HIS A 56 29.42 -9.07 -8.87
CA HIS A 56 29.43 -8.64 -10.26
C HIS A 56 30.51 -7.58 -10.50
N VAL A 57 31.32 -7.75 -11.56
CA VAL A 57 32.49 -6.91 -11.85
C VAL A 57 32.12 -5.42 -11.97
N LEU A 58 30.99 -5.11 -12.61
CA LEU A 58 30.49 -3.73 -12.74
C LEU A 58 30.02 -3.09 -11.41
N LEU A 59 29.88 -3.88 -10.34
CA LEU A 59 29.50 -3.43 -9.00
C LEU A 59 30.67 -3.49 -8.02
N PHE A 60 31.91 -3.54 -8.51
CA PHE A 60 33.10 -3.57 -7.66
C PHE A 60 33.11 -2.38 -6.68
N GLY A 61 33.35 -2.66 -5.39
CA GLY A 61 33.29 -1.67 -4.31
C GLY A 61 31.88 -1.35 -3.79
N LEU A 62 30.82 -1.93 -4.37
CA LEU A 62 29.44 -1.79 -3.88
C LEU A 62 28.94 -3.09 -3.24
N ASP A 63 28.50 -3.01 -1.99
CA ASP A 63 27.78 -4.13 -1.35
C ASP A 63 26.32 -4.16 -1.84
N SER A 64 26.09 -4.91 -2.92
CA SER A 64 24.76 -5.12 -3.49
C SER A 64 23.77 -5.74 -2.50
N LYS A 65 24.24 -6.59 -1.57
CA LYS A 65 23.40 -7.23 -0.55
C LYS A 65 22.91 -6.23 0.49
N VAL A 66 23.77 -5.30 0.93
CA VAL A 66 23.37 -4.21 1.83
C VAL A 66 22.37 -3.27 1.15
N ARG A 67 22.59 -2.96 -0.13
CA ARG A 67 21.66 -2.13 -0.91
C ARG A 67 20.32 -2.84 -1.13
N ALA A 68 20.33 -4.13 -1.47
CA ALA A 68 19.14 -4.97 -1.61
C ALA A 68 18.28 -4.93 -0.35
N ARG A 69 18.88 -5.22 0.82
CA ARG A 69 18.20 -5.16 2.12
C ARG A 69 17.63 -3.78 2.42
N ARG A 70 18.34 -2.71 2.07
CA ARG A 70 17.86 -1.35 2.30
C ARG A 70 16.62 -1.05 1.44
N VAL A 71 16.60 -1.48 0.19
CA VAL A 71 15.44 -1.33 -0.71
C VAL A 71 14.27 -2.15 -0.20
N ALA A 72 14.49 -3.43 0.09
CA ALA A 72 13.47 -4.34 0.63
C ALA A 72 12.85 -3.79 1.92
N LYS A 73 13.67 -3.26 2.84
CA LYS A 73 13.19 -2.64 4.08
C LYS A 73 12.28 -1.43 3.83
N ARG A 74 12.56 -0.62 2.79
CA ARG A 74 11.71 0.52 2.43
C ARG A 74 10.37 0.05 1.85
N LEU A 75 10.39 -0.98 1.00
CA LEU A 75 9.18 -1.57 0.43
C LEU A 75 8.29 -2.20 1.50
N LYS A 76 8.87 -2.97 2.43
CA LYS A 76 8.15 -3.49 3.62
C LYS A 76 7.56 -2.39 4.49
N ARG A 77 8.25 -1.25 4.64
CA ARG A 77 7.71 -0.11 5.37
C ARG A 77 6.52 0.52 4.63
N ALA A 78 6.58 0.60 3.30
CA ALA A 78 5.46 1.07 2.49
C ALA A 78 4.27 0.10 2.53
N GLN A 79 4.52 -1.21 2.50
CA GLN A 79 3.50 -2.24 2.70
C GLN A 79 2.79 -2.04 4.04
N GLU A 80 3.53 -1.83 5.12
CA GLU A 80 2.93 -1.63 6.43
C GLU A 80 2.03 -0.38 6.47
N LEU A 81 2.45 0.69 5.78
CA LEU A 81 1.60 1.86 5.61
C LEU A 81 0.33 1.53 4.83
N ALA A 82 0.42 0.73 3.76
CA ALA A 82 -0.73 0.29 2.98
C ALA A 82 -1.70 -0.58 3.81
N ARG A 83 -1.20 -1.51 4.63
CA ARG A 83 -2.02 -2.28 5.59
C ARG A 83 -2.72 -1.39 6.60
N SER A 84 -2.00 -0.40 7.16
CA SER A 84 -2.57 0.54 8.11
C SER A 84 -3.66 1.42 7.48
N MET A 85 -3.53 1.71 6.19
CA MET A 85 -4.54 2.43 5.41
C MET A 85 -5.78 1.55 5.20
N ALA A 86 -5.59 0.28 4.84
CA ALA A 86 -6.70 -0.67 4.69
C ALA A 86 -7.51 -0.81 5.98
N ALA A 87 -6.82 -0.99 7.11
CA ALA A 87 -7.45 -1.09 8.43
C ALA A 87 -8.27 0.15 8.83
N LYS A 88 -7.93 1.33 8.30
CA LYS A 88 -8.68 2.58 8.53
C LYS A 88 -9.94 2.69 7.65
N GLY A 89 -10.05 1.93 6.57
CA GLY A 89 -11.23 1.91 5.70
C GLY A 89 -12.52 1.64 6.49
N ASP A 90 -12.52 0.61 7.32
CA ASP A 90 -13.69 0.26 8.15
C ASP A 90 -14.00 1.31 9.25
N SER A 91 -12.98 2.06 9.69
CA SER A 91 -13.17 3.10 10.70
C SER A 91 -13.95 4.32 10.19
N PHE A 92 -13.99 4.56 8.87
CA PHE A 92 -14.77 5.67 8.28
C PHE A 92 -16.26 5.50 8.54
N HIS A 93 -16.81 4.33 8.18
CA HIS A 93 -18.23 4.05 8.39
C HIS A 93 -18.58 4.04 9.87
N ARG A 94 -17.76 3.38 10.70
CA ARG A 94 -17.98 3.34 12.15
C ARG A 94 -17.97 4.74 12.77
N SER A 95 -17.03 5.60 12.37
CA SER A 95 -16.96 7.00 12.83
C SER A 95 -18.18 7.79 12.39
N TYR A 96 -18.61 7.64 11.13
CA TYR A 96 -19.82 8.29 10.65
C TYR A 96 -21.05 7.89 11.46
N ARG A 97 -21.27 6.58 11.66
CA ARG A 97 -22.39 6.08 12.46
C ARG A 97 -22.36 6.62 13.88
N LYS A 98 -21.18 6.66 14.51
CA LYS A 98 -21.02 7.15 15.88
C LYS A 98 -21.33 8.64 16.05
N HIS A 99 -20.98 9.47 15.06
CA HIS A 99 -21.04 10.92 15.19
C HIS A 99 -22.28 11.55 14.54
N PHE A 100 -22.93 10.86 13.60
CA PHE A 100 -23.99 11.45 12.77
C PHE A 100 -25.28 10.65 12.74
N LEU A 101 -25.32 9.42 13.27
CA LEU A 101 -26.57 8.70 13.48
C LEU A 101 -26.96 8.82 14.96
N PRO A 102 -28.24 9.12 15.26
CA PRO A 102 -28.76 9.17 16.62
C PRO A 102 -28.79 7.79 17.29
#